data_AF-A0A849NHM2-F1
#
_entry.id   AF-A0A849NHM2-F1
#
_cell.length_a   1.000
_cell.length_b   1.000
_cell.length_c   1.000
_cell.angle_alpha   90.00
_cell.angle_beta   90.00
_cell.angle_gamma   90.00
#
_symmetry.space_group_name_H-M   'P 1'
#
loop_
_entity.id
_entity.type
_entity.pdbx_description
1 polymer ?
#
loop_
_entity_poly.entity_id
_entity_poly.type
_entity_poly.pdbx_seq_one_letter_code
_entity_poly.pdbx_strand_id
1 'polypeptide(L)'
;MKQFLLIFSVFIVFISSDIFPQSKIKLNKRIVIEGSYINNIGKFNDTWSTAAGGYISYGITVTEFYHLYFRSGFIKNKLVKNITADEGSLVEIPIEIGVKYYFWDEEIMPYVQFVNGLNLVFENLNLRREHKKSTLIKYIWQVGGGITYSLTDIVLLDFSANYQSNFYQTDAMNTGFEFTFGVGLMF
;
A
#
# COMPACT_ATOMS: atom_id res chain seq x y z
N MET A 1 19.70 9.12 18.80
CA MET A 1 18.82 10.23 18.34
C MET A 1 19.50 11.21 17.38
N LYS A 2 20.75 11.65 17.58
CA LYS A 2 21.40 12.64 16.69
C LYS A 2 21.70 12.14 15.25
N GLN A 3 21.88 10.83 15.05
CA GLN A 3 22.12 10.26 13.72
C GLN A 3 20.85 10.12 12.85
N PHE A 4 19.66 10.08 13.47
CA PHE A 4 18.39 9.99 12.75
C PHE A 4 17.99 11.32 12.09
N LEU A 5 18.41 12.44 12.70
CA LEU A 5 18.20 13.79 12.16
C LEU A 5 19.08 14.08 10.94
N LEU A 6 20.25 13.43 10.83
CA LEU A 6 21.17 13.64 9.72
C LEU A 6 20.65 13.00 8.41
N ILE A 7 19.97 11.85 8.51
CA ILE A 7 19.35 11.17 7.36
C ILE A 7 18.16 11.98 6.84
N PHE A 8 17.41 12.65 7.72
CA PHE A 8 16.30 13.53 7.33
C PHE A 8 16.79 14.83 6.64
N SER A 9 17.95 15.37 7.04
CA SER A 9 18.51 16.58 6.41
C SER A 9 19.10 16.37 5.01
N VAL A 10 19.58 15.16 4.69
CA VAL A 10 20.13 14.85 3.35
C VAL A 10 19.00 14.73 2.30
N PHE A 11 17.77 14.43 2.72
CA PHE A 11 16.62 14.34 1.82
C PHE A 11 16.08 15.70 1.35
N ILE A 12 16.38 16.80 2.06
CA ILE A 12 15.84 18.14 1.76
C ILE A 12 16.68 18.88 0.69
N VAL A 13 17.89 18.44 0.40
CA VAL A 13 18.84 19.20 -0.45
C VAL A 13 18.64 18.97 -1.97
N PHE A 14 17.71 18.11 -2.40
CA PHE A 14 17.47 17.86 -3.83
C PHE A 14 16.27 18.61 -4.45
N ILE A 15 15.70 19.60 -3.76
CA ILE A 15 14.57 20.40 -4.26
C ILE A 15 15.04 21.74 -4.83
N SER A 16 15.93 21.74 -5.81
CA SER A 16 16.22 22.95 -6.59
C SER A 16 16.88 22.65 -7.92
N SER A 17 16.07 22.30 -8.90
CA SER A 17 16.27 22.74 -10.28
C SER A 17 15.04 22.32 -11.07
N ASP A 18 14.18 23.28 -11.42
CA ASP A 18 13.56 23.32 -12.75
C ASP A 18 13.06 24.74 -13.03
N ILE A 19 13.74 25.41 -13.95
CA ILE A 19 13.43 26.74 -14.51
C ILE A 19 12.83 26.48 -15.90
N PHE A 20 11.59 26.01 -15.97
CA PHE A 20 10.79 26.07 -17.20
C PHE A 20 9.29 26.17 -16.84
N PRO A 21 8.53 27.10 -17.44
CA PRO A 21 7.09 27.12 -17.31
C PRO A 21 6.49 26.05 -18.23
N GLN A 22 6.51 24.79 -17.78
CA GLN A 22 5.56 23.79 -18.29
C GLN A 22 4.20 24.11 -17.68
N SER A 23 3.11 23.94 -18.44
CA SER A 23 1.75 23.94 -17.88
C SER A 23 1.78 23.12 -16.59
N LYS A 24 1.37 23.68 -15.45
CA LYS A 24 1.51 23.03 -14.14
C LYS A 24 0.89 21.62 -14.19
N ILE A 25 1.72 20.61 -14.44
CA ILE A 25 1.33 19.20 -14.37
C ILE A 25 0.98 18.97 -12.90
N LYS A 26 -0.29 18.64 -12.59
CA LYS A 26 -0.69 18.41 -11.19
C LYS A 26 -0.10 17.10 -10.70
N LEU A 27 0.12 16.15 -11.61
CA LEU A 27 0.87 14.94 -11.38
C LEU A 27 2.37 15.24 -11.23
N ASN A 28 2.82 15.72 -10.07
CA ASN A 28 4.24 15.86 -9.73
C ASN A 28 4.74 14.71 -8.82
N LYS A 29 5.97 14.80 -8.31
CA LYS A 29 6.46 13.94 -7.24
C LYS A 29 5.55 14.10 -6.02
N ARG A 30 5.28 13.00 -5.34
CA ARG A 30 4.41 13.03 -4.17
C ARG A 30 4.77 12.01 -3.12
N ILE A 31 4.39 12.33 -1.90
CA ILE A 31 4.35 11.41 -0.76
C ILE A 31 2.89 11.24 -0.38
N VAL A 32 2.43 10.00 -0.19
CA VAL A 32 1.06 9.71 0.26
C VAL A 32 1.10 8.82 1.49
N ILE A 33 0.31 9.16 2.51
CA ILE A 33 0.05 8.32 3.66
C ILE A 33 -1.36 7.76 3.51
N GLU A 34 -1.49 6.44 3.56
CA GLU A 34 -2.74 5.73 3.26
C GLU A 34 -3.16 4.89 4.46
N GLY A 35 -4.45 4.96 4.82
CA GLY A 35 -5.12 3.93 5.61
C GLY A 35 -5.63 2.84 4.68
N SER A 36 -5.54 1.58 5.13
CA SER A 36 -5.98 0.42 4.37
C SER A 36 -6.92 -0.48 5.18
N TYR A 37 -7.94 -0.97 4.49
CA TYR A 37 -8.83 -2.02 4.96
C TYR A 37 -8.94 -3.11 3.91
N ILE A 38 -8.78 -4.36 4.33
CA ILE A 38 -8.79 -5.53 3.45
C ILE A 38 -9.91 -6.46 3.90
N ASN A 39 -10.81 -6.76 2.97
CA ASN A 39 -11.78 -7.83 3.11
C ASN A 39 -11.23 -9.10 2.45
N ASN A 40 -10.84 -10.08 3.26
CA ASN A 40 -10.26 -11.32 2.76
C ASN A 40 -11.35 -12.20 2.15
N ILE A 41 -11.01 -12.95 1.11
CA ILE A 41 -11.93 -13.85 0.41
C ILE A 41 -11.32 -15.24 0.22
N GLY A 42 -12.16 -16.21 -0.16
CA GLY A 42 -11.73 -17.59 -0.35
C GLY A 42 -11.30 -18.28 0.95
N LYS A 43 -10.47 -19.32 0.84
CA LYS A 43 -10.03 -20.14 1.99
C LYS A 43 -9.24 -19.36 3.04
N PHE A 44 -8.58 -18.27 2.66
CA PHE A 44 -7.87 -17.44 3.63
C PHE A 44 -8.83 -16.75 4.61
N ASN A 45 -10.03 -16.37 4.13
CA ASN A 45 -11.10 -15.79 4.96
C ASN A 45 -11.61 -16.75 6.04
N ASP A 46 -11.44 -18.06 5.85
CA ASP A 46 -11.82 -19.06 6.86
C ASP A 46 -10.94 -18.98 8.11
N THR A 47 -9.71 -18.46 7.97
CA THR A 47 -8.77 -18.25 9.08
C THR A 47 -8.67 -16.79 9.49
N TRP A 48 -8.47 -15.89 8.53
CA TRP A 48 -8.22 -14.48 8.71
C TRP A 48 -9.31 -13.67 8.01
N SER A 49 -10.24 -13.09 8.76
CA SER A 49 -11.45 -12.50 8.17
C SER A 49 -11.19 -11.22 7.38
N THR A 50 -10.35 -10.36 7.96
CA THR A 50 -10.14 -8.98 7.48
C THR A 50 -8.74 -8.54 7.88
N ALA A 51 -8.17 -7.58 7.17
CA ALA A 51 -6.97 -6.89 7.61
C ALA A 51 -7.18 -5.38 7.66
N ALA A 52 -6.35 -4.69 8.44
CA ALA A 52 -6.30 -3.24 8.45
C ALA A 52 -4.89 -2.75 8.74
N GLY A 53 -4.56 -1.55 8.29
CA GLY A 53 -3.26 -0.96 8.51
C GLY A 53 -3.05 0.29 7.69
N GLY A 54 -1.82 0.51 7.22
CA GLY A 54 -1.53 1.67 6.40
C GLY A 54 -0.19 1.59 5.69
N TYR A 55 -0.02 2.52 4.74
CA TYR A 55 1.16 2.65 3.90
C TYR A 55 1.70 4.06 3.96
N ILE A 56 3.00 4.17 3.68
CA ILE A 56 3.61 5.38 3.16
C ILE A 56 4.13 5.07 1.76
N SER A 57 3.85 5.95 0.81
CA SER A 57 4.31 5.85 -0.56
C SER A 57 5.05 7.11 -0.99
N TYR A 58 6.03 6.90 -1.86
CA TYR A 58 6.69 7.96 -2.61
C TYR A 58 6.56 7.63 -4.09
N GLY A 59 6.17 8.61 -4.90
CA GLY A 59 6.01 8.39 -6.32
C GLY A 59 6.44 9.56 -7.17
N ILE A 60 6.73 9.24 -8.43
CA ILE A 60 7.18 10.14 -9.47
C ILE A 60 6.29 9.98 -10.69
N THR A 61 5.99 11.08 -11.33
CA THR A 61 5.30 11.08 -12.62
C THR A 61 6.35 10.90 -13.71
N VAL A 62 6.17 9.87 -14.53
CA VAL A 62 7.09 9.53 -15.62
C VAL A 62 6.64 10.19 -16.93
N THR A 63 5.32 10.31 -17.11
CA THR A 63 4.67 11.00 -18.23
C THR A 63 3.36 11.62 -17.73
N GLU A 64 2.69 12.41 -18.55
CA GLU A 64 1.38 13.03 -18.22
C GLU A 64 0.31 12.05 -17.71
N PHE A 65 0.43 10.75 -18.00
CA PHE A 65 -0.55 9.74 -17.59
C PHE A 65 -0.01 8.66 -16.64
N TYR A 66 1.32 8.52 -16.53
CA TYR A 66 1.93 7.42 -15.78
C TYR A 66 2.62 7.91 -14.53
N HIS A 67 2.22 7.35 -13.40
CA HIS A 67 2.83 7.61 -12.10
C HIS A 67 3.39 6.32 -11.50
N LEU A 68 4.71 6.27 -11.34
CA LEU A 68 5.42 5.17 -10.70
C LEU A 68 5.57 5.49 -9.22
N TYR A 69 5.28 4.53 -8.35
CA TYR A 69 5.44 4.72 -6.91
C TYR A 69 6.01 3.49 -6.23
N PHE A 70 6.74 3.74 -5.15
CA PHE A 70 7.17 2.74 -4.20
C PHE A 70 6.37 2.94 -2.92
N ARG A 71 5.93 1.86 -2.28
CA ARG A 71 5.23 1.93 -0.99
C ARG A 71 5.66 0.82 -0.05
N SER A 72 5.59 1.14 1.24
CA SER A 72 5.76 0.17 2.32
C SER A 72 4.83 0.53 3.47
N GLY A 73 4.52 -0.46 4.31
CA GLY A 73 3.48 -0.28 5.31
C GLY A 73 3.49 -1.32 6.41
N PHE A 74 2.38 -1.37 7.13
CA PHE A 74 2.12 -2.35 8.18
C PHE A 74 0.66 -2.74 8.11
N ILE A 75 0.38 -4.02 7.91
CA ILE A 75 -0.98 -4.58 7.82
C ILE A 75 -1.14 -5.66 8.89
N LYS A 76 -2.23 -5.59 9.65
CA LYS A 76 -2.58 -6.60 10.66
C LYS A 76 -3.86 -7.32 10.27
N ASN A 77 -3.78 -8.64 10.20
CA ASN A 77 -4.92 -9.50 9.95
C ASN A 77 -5.63 -9.87 11.24
N LYS A 78 -6.95 -10.03 11.14
CA LYS A 78 -7.86 -10.38 12.22
C LYS A 78 -8.29 -11.83 12.09
N LEU A 79 -8.10 -12.60 13.17
CA LEU A 79 -8.54 -13.98 13.24
C LEU A 79 -10.08 -14.08 13.29
N VAL A 80 -10.64 -15.09 12.62
CA VAL A 80 -12.08 -15.42 12.71
C VAL A 80 -12.43 -15.88 14.14
N LYS A 81 -13.53 -15.37 14.71
CA LYS A 81 -13.95 -15.62 16.10
C LYS A 81 -14.26 -17.08 16.45
N ASN A 82 -14.54 -17.92 15.46
CA ASN A 82 -15.01 -19.30 15.66
C ASN A 82 -13.88 -20.34 15.65
N ILE A 83 -12.63 -19.91 15.51
CA ILE A 83 -11.47 -20.80 15.55
C ILE A 83 -11.10 -21.01 17.03
N THR A 84 -10.94 -22.28 17.43
CA THR A 84 -10.47 -22.67 18.78
C THR A 84 -8.96 -22.45 18.89
N ALA A 85 -8.53 -21.20 18.69
CA ALA A 85 -7.21 -20.69 18.98
C ALA A 85 -7.35 -19.63 20.06
N ASP A 86 -6.61 -19.78 21.15
CA ASP A 86 -6.69 -18.87 22.30
C ASP A 86 -6.20 -17.47 21.91
N GLU A 87 -5.18 -17.39 21.04
CA GLU A 87 -4.62 -16.15 20.49
C GLU A 87 -3.95 -16.44 19.13
N GLY A 88 -4.20 -15.60 18.12
CA GLY A 88 -3.57 -15.68 16.80
C GLY A 88 -3.26 -14.30 16.25
N SER A 89 -2.05 -14.11 15.71
CA SER A 89 -1.66 -12.87 15.05
C SER A 89 -0.99 -13.15 13.70
N LEU A 90 -1.37 -12.36 12.70
CA LEU A 90 -0.71 -12.33 11.40
C LEU A 90 -0.49 -10.87 11.03
N VAL A 91 0.77 -10.52 10.84
CA VAL A 91 1.23 -9.18 10.50
C VAL A 91 2.01 -9.26 9.20
N GLU A 92 1.80 -8.28 8.33
CA GLU A 92 2.47 -8.17 7.04
C GLU A 92 3.16 -6.81 6.95
N ILE A 93 4.42 -6.82 6.51
CA ILE A 93 5.17 -5.62 6.11
C ILE A 93 5.31 -5.68 4.58
N PRO A 94 4.44 -4.99 3.83
CA PRO A 94 4.53 -4.90 2.38
C PRO A 94 5.70 -4.02 1.94
N ILE A 95 6.35 -4.43 0.85
CA ILE A 95 7.40 -3.70 0.13
C ILE A 95 7.08 -3.80 -1.35
N GLU A 96 6.57 -2.72 -1.92
CA GLU A 96 5.83 -2.76 -3.18
C GLU A 96 6.23 -1.63 -4.13
N ILE A 97 6.16 -1.94 -5.42
CA ILE A 97 6.23 -0.99 -6.52
C ILE A 97 4.93 -1.05 -7.30
N GLY A 98 4.42 0.11 -7.68
CA GLY A 98 3.17 0.20 -8.43
C GLY A 98 3.22 1.27 -9.50
N VAL A 99 2.33 1.13 -10.47
CA VAL A 99 2.10 2.11 -11.51
C VAL A 99 0.62 2.48 -11.51
N LYS A 100 0.33 3.78 -11.56
CA LYS A 100 -1.00 4.31 -11.85
C LYS A 100 -1.00 4.85 -13.28
N TYR A 101 -2.03 4.50 -14.03
CA TYR A 101 -2.39 5.15 -15.29
C TYR A 101 -3.59 6.06 -15.04
N TYR A 102 -3.37 7.36 -15.13
CA TYR A 102 -4.39 8.39 -15.03
C TYR A 102 -5.07 8.59 -16.37
N PHE A 103 -6.40 8.65 -16.38
CA PHE A 103 -7.15 8.90 -17.62
C PHE A 103 -7.06 10.36 -18.07
N TRP A 104 -6.88 11.29 -17.12
CA TRP A 104 -6.70 12.72 -17.36
C TRP A 104 -6.06 13.39 -16.12
N ASP A 105 -5.39 14.53 -16.33
CA ASP A 105 -4.70 15.32 -15.30
C ASP A 105 -5.50 16.57 -14.93
N GLU A 106 -6.61 16.37 -14.19
CA GLU A 106 -7.52 17.44 -13.77
C GLU A 106 -7.65 17.48 -12.23
N GLU A 107 -8.63 18.20 -11.69
CA GLU A 107 -8.88 18.21 -10.24
C GLU A 107 -9.29 16.83 -9.70
N ILE A 108 -10.12 16.11 -10.45
CA ILE A 108 -10.49 14.72 -10.20
C ILE A 108 -9.73 13.89 -11.23
N MET A 109 -8.85 12.99 -10.79
CA MET A 109 -8.00 12.18 -11.65
C MET A 109 -8.30 10.70 -11.40
N PRO A 110 -9.26 10.10 -12.13
CA PRO A 110 -9.48 8.67 -12.07
C PRO A 110 -8.27 7.93 -12.64
N TYR A 111 -8.00 6.76 -12.09
CA TYR A 111 -6.89 5.93 -12.52
C TYR A 111 -7.20 4.45 -12.43
N VAL A 112 -6.43 3.67 -13.19
CA VAL A 112 -6.24 2.23 -12.97
C VAL A 112 -4.82 2.00 -12.48
N GLN A 113 -4.60 0.94 -11.72
CA GLN A 113 -3.30 0.64 -11.16
C GLN A 113 -2.94 -0.84 -11.18
N PHE A 114 -1.64 -1.08 -11.23
CA PHE A 114 -1.05 -2.39 -11.02
C PHE A 114 0.07 -2.26 -10.00
N VAL A 115 0.09 -3.15 -9.03
CA VAL A 115 1.06 -3.16 -7.92
C VAL A 115 1.69 -4.53 -7.80
N ASN A 116 2.97 -4.55 -7.45
CA ASN A 116 3.72 -5.76 -7.30
C ASN A 116 4.76 -5.63 -6.19
N GLY A 117 5.11 -6.74 -5.54
CA GLY A 117 6.12 -6.68 -4.49
C GLY A 117 6.24 -7.93 -3.66
N LEU A 118 6.72 -7.72 -2.44
CA LEU A 118 6.95 -8.76 -1.45
C LEU A 118 6.35 -8.34 -0.10
N ASN A 119 5.71 -9.29 0.58
CA ASN A 119 5.28 -9.16 1.96
C ASN A 119 6.20 -9.97 2.86
N LEU A 120 6.73 -9.32 3.90
CA LEU A 120 7.30 -10.00 5.05
C LEU A 120 6.16 -10.34 6.01
N VAL A 121 5.84 -11.63 6.12
CA VAL A 121 4.72 -12.12 6.92
C VAL A 121 5.24 -12.72 8.21
N PHE A 122 4.72 -12.23 9.33
CA PHE A 122 4.96 -12.75 10.66
C PHE A 122 3.66 -13.38 11.18
N GLU A 123 3.65 -14.70 11.29
CA GLU A 123 2.50 -15.46 11.77
C GLU A 123 2.82 -16.10 13.12
N ASN A 124 1.89 -15.95 14.05
CA ASN A 124 1.89 -16.66 15.32
C ASN A 124 0.49 -17.25 15.55
N LEU A 125 0.39 -18.57 15.49
CA LEU A 125 -0.85 -19.30 15.75
C LEU A 125 -0.62 -20.33 16.85
N ASN A 126 -1.45 -20.25 17.90
CA ASN A 126 -1.52 -21.26 18.95
C ASN A 126 -2.79 -22.10 18.76
N LEU A 127 -2.66 -23.23 18.07
CA LEU A 127 -3.76 -24.17 17.85
C LEU A 127 -3.55 -25.40 18.71
N ARG A 128 -4.40 -25.61 19.72
CA ARG A 128 -4.53 -26.88 20.48
C ARG A 128 -3.18 -27.59 20.79
N ARG A 129 -2.21 -26.87 21.38
CA ARG A 129 -0.86 -27.31 21.80
C ARG A 129 0.20 -27.43 20.69
N GLU A 130 -0.09 -27.06 19.45
CA GLU A 130 0.92 -26.83 18.43
C GLU A 130 1.20 -25.33 18.29
N HIS A 131 2.41 -24.93 18.65
CA HIS A 131 2.92 -23.58 18.44
C HIS A 131 3.52 -23.47 17.05
N LYS A 132 2.86 -22.74 16.16
CA LYS A 132 3.42 -22.43 14.83
C LYS A 132 3.80 -20.96 14.78
N LYS A 133 5.11 -20.70 14.85
CA LYS A 133 5.69 -19.40 14.56
C LYS A 133 6.37 -19.47 13.20
N SER A 134 5.97 -18.62 12.27
CA SER A 134 6.59 -18.57 10.94
C SER A 134 6.89 -17.15 10.51
N THR A 135 8.05 -16.98 9.88
CA THR A 135 8.41 -15.77 9.13
C THR A 135 8.52 -16.18 7.67
N LEU A 136 7.72 -15.55 6.82
CA LEU A 136 7.63 -15.91 5.40
C LEU A 136 7.87 -14.67 4.54
N ILE A 137 8.48 -14.86 3.37
CA ILE A 137 8.54 -13.83 2.32
C ILE A 137 7.62 -14.29 1.20
N LYS A 138 6.58 -13.50 0.92
CA LYS A 138 5.54 -13.86 -0.05
C LYS A 138 5.44 -12.81 -1.14
N TYR A 139 5.31 -13.28 -2.38
CA TYR A 139 5.02 -12.39 -3.50
C TYR A 139 3.57 -11.91 -3.45
N ILE A 140 3.40 -10.62 -3.72
CA ILE A 140 2.11 -9.94 -3.85
C ILE A 140 1.98 -9.34 -5.25
N TRP A 141 0.77 -9.41 -5.79
CA TRP A 141 0.34 -8.54 -6.86
C TRP A 141 -1.05 -7.98 -6.56
N GLN A 142 -1.32 -6.79 -7.07
CA GLN A 142 -2.62 -6.14 -6.97
C GLN A 142 -2.99 -5.47 -8.27
N VAL A 143 -4.28 -5.44 -8.55
CA VAL A 143 -4.87 -4.67 -9.65
C VAL A 143 -6.11 -3.96 -9.16
N GLY A 144 -6.31 -2.73 -9.62
CA GLY A 144 -7.47 -1.97 -9.18
C GLY A 144 -7.57 -0.64 -9.86
N GLY A 145 -8.34 0.24 -9.24
CA GLY A 145 -8.53 1.59 -9.70
C GLY A 145 -8.96 2.49 -8.57
N GLY A 146 -8.99 3.78 -8.86
CA GLY A 146 -9.23 4.78 -7.86
C GLY A 146 -9.40 6.17 -8.43
N ILE A 147 -9.46 7.13 -7.53
CA ILE A 147 -9.58 8.54 -7.83
C ILE A 147 -8.58 9.28 -6.95
N THR A 148 -7.71 10.07 -7.58
CA THR A 148 -6.95 11.11 -6.88
C THR A 148 -7.73 12.42 -7.02
N TYR A 149 -7.94 13.13 -5.92
CA TYR A 149 -8.57 14.46 -5.90
C TYR A 149 -7.57 15.50 -5.43
N SER A 150 -7.25 16.47 -6.28
CA SER A 150 -6.36 17.59 -5.95
C SER A 150 -7.12 18.64 -5.17
N LEU A 151 -6.98 18.66 -3.84
CA LEU A 151 -7.64 19.65 -2.98
C LEU A 151 -7.02 21.04 -3.17
N THR A 152 -5.69 21.09 -3.36
CA THR A 152 -4.93 22.29 -3.71
C THR A 152 -3.82 21.91 -4.70
N ASP A 153 -3.00 22.88 -5.11
CA ASP A 153 -1.79 22.64 -5.92
C ASP A 153 -0.74 21.76 -5.21
N ILE A 154 -0.87 21.53 -3.90
CA ILE A 154 0.11 20.78 -3.08
C ILE A 154 -0.51 19.65 -2.26
N VAL A 155 -1.83 19.64 -2.02
CA VAL A 155 -2.51 18.61 -1.23
C VAL A 155 -3.42 17.79 -2.12
N LEU A 156 -3.34 16.47 -1.99
CA LEU A 156 -4.25 15.53 -2.64
C LEU A 156 -4.90 14.58 -1.64
N LEU A 157 -6.05 14.06 -2.04
CA LEU A 157 -6.70 12.89 -1.47
C LEU A 157 -6.62 11.75 -2.49
N ASP A 158 -6.43 10.51 -2.04
CA ASP A 158 -6.37 9.34 -2.91
C ASP A 158 -7.31 8.26 -2.37
N PHE A 159 -8.20 7.76 -3.21
CA PHE A 159 -9.14 6.70 -2.87
C PHE A 159 -8.93 5.56 -3.85
N SER A 160 -8.84 4.33 -3.36
CA SER A 160 -8.65 3.17 -4.23
C SER A 160 -9.40 1.93 -3.76
N ALA A 161 -9.74 1.09 -4.73
CA ALA A 161 -10.24 -0.27 -4.51
C ALA A 161 -9.43 -1.23 -5.39
N ASN A 162 -8.83 -2.23 -4.76
CA ASN A 162 -7.91 -3.16 -5.40
C ASN A 162 -8.28 -4.60 -5.09
N TYR A 163 -8.21 -5.44 -6.10
CA TYR A 163 -8.07 -6.87 -5.88
C TYR A 163 -6.60 -7.17 -5.59
N GLN A 164 -6.32 -7.80 -4.45
CA GLN A 164 -4.99 -8.23 -4.09
C GLN A 164 -4.89 -9.75 -3.99
N SER A 165 -3.72 -10.29 -4.31
CA SER A 165 -3.42 -11.71 -4.22
C SER A 165 -1.98 -11.96 -3.79
N ASN A 166 -1.85 -12.69 -2.69
CA ASN A 166 -0.60 -13.10 -2.06
C ASN A 166 -0.45 -14.62 -2.16
N PHE A 167 0.67 -15.11 -2.71
CA PHE A 167 0.94 -16.55 -2.79
C PHE A 167 1.36 -17.10 -1.43
N TYR A 168 0.37 -17.37 -0.58
CA TYR A 168 0.60 -17.78 0.81
C TYR A 168 0.87 -19.29 0.94
N GLN A 169 -0.02 -20.15 0.46
CA GLN A 169 0.21 -21.59 0.20
C GLN A 169 -0.61 -22.03 -1.02
N THR A 170 -0.26 -23.15 -1.67
CA THR A 170 -0.99 -23.67 -2.85
C THR A 170 -2.49 -23.82 -2.61
N ASP A 171 -2.88 -24.15 -1.37
CA ASP A 171 -4.27 -24.38 -1.00
C ASP A 171 -4.96 -23.19 -0.32
N ALA A 172 -4.22 -22.14 0.05
CA ALA A 172 -4.75 -20.96 0.73
C ALA A 172 -4.00 -19.72 0.27
N MET A 173 -4.46 -19.11 -0.82
CA MET A 173 -3.95 -17.81 -1.27
C MET A 173 -4.54 -16.71 -0.39
N ASN A 174 -3.70 -15.77 0.07
CA ASN A 174 -4.19 -14.59 0.79
C ASN A 174 -4.70 -13.59 -0.26
N THR A 175 -5.98 -13.73 -0.59
CA THR A 175 -6.68 -12.92 -1.58
C THR A 175 -7.73 -12.06 -0.90
N GLY A 176 -7.95 -10.85 -1.41
CA GLY A 176 -8.94 -9.96 -0.84
C GLY A 176 -9.19 -8.72 -1.68
N PHE A 177 -10.21 -7.97 -1.29
CA PHE A 177 -10.44 -6.62 -1.76
C PHE A 177 -9.87 -5.64 -0.75
N GLU A 178 -8.90 -4.85 -1.19
CA GLU A 178 -8.28 -3.78 -0.41
C GLU A 178 -8.89 -2.43 -0.81
N PHE A 179 -9.31 -1.67 0.20
CA PHE A 179 -9.80 -0.32 0.07
C PHE A 179 -8.82 0.61 0.76
N THR A 180 -8.33 1.62 0.05
CA THR A 180 -7.42 2.62 0.63
C THR A 180 -8.01 4.01 0.57
N PHE A 181 -7.67 4.80 1.60
CA PHE A 181 -7.87 6.23 1.64
C PHE A 181 -6.56 6.88 2.07
N GLY A 182 -6.07 7.84 1.28
CA GLY A 182 -4.81 8.50 1.52
C GLY A 182 -4.89 10.01 1.42
N VAL A 183 -3.95 10.66 2.12
CA VAL A 183 -3.67 12.09 2.01
C VAL A 183 -2.22 12.23 1.57
N GLY A 184 -1.99 13.08 0.58
CA GLY A 184 -0.67 13.25 0.01
C GLY A 184 -0.26 14.71 -0.17
N LEU A 185 1.05 14.89 -0.29
CA LEU A 185 1.70 16.16 -0.61
C LEU A 185 2.43 16.06 -1.95
N MET A 186 2.23 17.04 -2.81
CA MET A 186 2.87 17.18 -4.12
C MET A 186 3.97 18.26 -4.05
N PHE A 187 5.11 18.03 -4.71
CA PHE A 187 6.25 18.96 -4.73
C PHE A 187 7.17 18.74 -5.94
#